data_AF-A0A8S9HV89-F1
#
_entry.id   AF-A0A8S9HV89-F1
#
_cell.length_a   1.000
_cell.length_b   1.000
_cell.length_c   1.000
_cell.angle_alpha   90.00
_cell.angle_beta   90.00
_cell.angle_gamma   90.00
#
_symmetry.space_group_name_H-M   'P 1'
#
loop_
_entity.id
_entity.type
_entity.pdbx_description
1 polymer ?
#
loop_
_entity_poly.entity_id
_entity_poly.type
_entity_poly.pdbx_seq_one_letter_code
_entity_poly.pdbx_strand_id
1 'polypeptide(L)'
;MVSLQAESIVNTVAFPMVLKAALELGVIVTIGAAGNGAWLSPYEIARSLPAKPTNPEAAVLLDRILRLLVSHSILKCRMIVSKENGQTGTMERVYATEPVCKYFLKDSDGSGSLVSLFMLFQSEVFFKTWTNLKDVIVEGRDAFSSAHGMKLFEYINFDGQFAKVFDRAMSEPSTMILKKVLDVYRGFEDVNTLVDVGGGSGTTLGLVTSKYPHIKGVNFDLPQVLTNAPFYPESKQTDDLPSMVKLFRRDDPYL
;
A
#
# COMPACT_ATOMS: atom_id res chain seq x y z
N MET A 1 38.62 -8.44 -7.57
CA MET A 1 37.30 -9.09 -7.40
C MET A 1 36.41 -8.12 -6.65
N VAL A 2 35.36 -7.58 -7.27
CA VAL A 2 34.42 -6.70 -6.57
C VAL A 2 33.61 -7.56 -5.59
N SER A 3 33.34 -7.06 -4.39
CA SER A 3 32.54 -7.78 -3.40
C SER A 3 31.10 -7.94 -3.91
N LEU A 4 30.54 -9.16 -3.84
CA LEU A 4 29.13 -9.42 -4.19
C LEU A 4 28.17 -8.49 -3.44
N GLN A 5 28.52 -8.11 -2.21
CA GLN A 5 27.73 -7.15 -1.44
C GLN A 5 27.76 -5.74 -2.06
N ALA A 6 28.91 -5.29 -2.56
CA ALA A 6 29.02 -4.00 -3.22
C ALA A 6 28.21 -3.97 -4.53
N GLU A 7 28.27 -5.04 -5.33
CA GLU A 7 27.45 -5.19 -6.54
C GLU A 7 25.95 -5.20 -6.22
N SER A 8 25.54 -5.88 -5.14
CA SER A 8 24.15 -5.87 -4.67
C SER A 8 23.70 -4.47 -4.30
N ILE A 9 24.53 -3.69 -3.60
CA ILE A 9 24.21 -2.32 -3.19
C ILE A 9 23.98 -1.43 -4.42
N VAL A 10 24.85 -1.51 -5.42
CA VAL A 10 24.73 -0.75 -6.68
C VAL A 10 23.40 -1.03 -7.39
N ASN A 11 22.86 -2.23 -7.25
CA ASN A 11 21.62 -2.67 -7.89
C ASN A 11 20.37 -2.59 -6.99
N THR A 12 20.46 -1.99 -5.81
CA THR A 12 19.37 -2.01 -4.80
C THR A 12 18.04 -1.47 -5.34
N VAL A 13 18.07 -0.49 -6.26
CA VAL A 13 16.86 0.10 -6.86
C VAL A 13 16.11 -0.90 -7.75
N ALA A 14 16.76 -1.94 -8.27
CA ALA A 14 16.13 -2.91 -9.15
C ALA A 14 14.97 -3.64 -8.47
N PHE A 15 15.14 -4.07 -7.20
CA PHE A 15 14.10 -4.80 -6.48
C PHE A 15 12.79 -4.02 -6.31
N PRO A 16 12.77 -2.80 -5.70
CA PRO A 16 11.53 -2.07 -5.51
C PRO A 16 10.87 -1.70 -6.85
N MET A 17 11.65 -1.39 -7.90
CA MET A 17 11.08 -1.06 -9.20
C MET A 17 10.47 -2.28 -9.91
N VAL A 18 11.08 -3.46 -9.77
CA VAL A 18 10.52 -4.71 -10.29
C VAL A 18 9.27 -5.12 -9.51
N LEU A 19 9.26 -4.96 -8.18
CA LEU A 19 8.07 -5.20 -7.37
C LEU A 19 6.94 -4.24 -7.73
N LYS A 20 7.23 -2.95 -7.94
CA LYS A 20 6.27 -1.95 -8.41
C LYS A 20 5.63 -2.40 -9.73
N ALA A 21 6.43 -2.75 -10.73
CA ALA A 21 5.93 -3.23 -12.01
C ALA A 21 5.08 -4.50 -11.87
N ALA A 22 5.49 -5.45 -11.02
CA ALA A 22 4.72 -6.67 -10.76
C ALA A 22 3.35 -6.39 -10.10
N LEU A 23 3.30 -5.40 -9.19
CA LEU A 23 2.04 -4.95 -8.56
C LEU A 23 1.14 -4.24 -9.57
N GLU A 24 1.68 -3.35 -10.40
CA GLU A 24 0.95 -2.64 -11.46
C GLU A 24 0.39 -3.60 -12.52
N LEU A 25 1.15 -4.63 -12.87
CA LEU A 25 0.70 -5.69 -13.78
C LEU A 25 -0.33 -6.63 -13.15
N GLY A 26 -0.49 -6.61 -11.82
CA GLY A 26 -1.38 -7.50 -11.09
C GLY A 26 -0.83 -8.92 -10.90
N VAL A 27 0.49 -9.13 -11.04
CA VAL A 27 1.13 -10.46 -10.94
C VAL A 27 0.81 -11.15 -9.62
N ILE A 28 0.94 -10.44 -8.50
CA ILE A 28 0.73 -11.00 -7.16
C ILE A 28 -0.74 -11.41 -6.97
N VAL A 29 -1.67 -10.60 -7.48
CA VAL A 29 -3.11 -10.89 -7.48
C VAL A 29 -3.42 -12.10 -8.35
N THR A 30 -2.84 -12.17 -9.56
CA THR A 30 -3.04 -13.27 -10.50
C THR A 30 -2.57 -14.61 -9.90
N ILE A 31 -1.38 -14.66 -9.30
CA ILE A 31 -0.89 -15.90 -8.68
C ILE A 31 -1.71 -16.23 -7.42
N GLY A 32 -2.02 -15.24 -6.58
CA GLY A 32 -2.82 -15.44 -5.37
C GLY A 32 -4.24 -15.95 -5.65
N ALA A 33 -4.86 -15.50 -6.74
CA ALA A 33 -6.20 -15.92 -7.14
C ALA A 33 -6.27 -17.38 -7.65
N ALA A 34 -5.14 -17.97 -8.04
CA ALA A 34 -5.10 -19.37 -8.47
C ALA A 34 -5.31 -20.37 -7.31
N GLY A 35 -5.29 -19.89 -6.07
CA GLY A 35 -5.58 -20.67 -4.87
C GLY A 35 -4.34 -21.18 -4.13
N ASN A 36 -4.54 -21.59 -2.88
CA ASN A 36 -3.47 -22.09 -2.02
C ASN A 36 -2.85 -23.36 -2.61
N GLY A 37 -1.54 -23.30 -2.89
CA GLY A 37 -0.77 -24.42 -3.44
C GLY A 37 -0.74 -24.50 -4.97
N ALA A 38 -1.38 -23.55 -5.68
CA ALA A 38 -1.24 -23.44 -7.12
C ALA A 38 0.17 -22.97 -7.51
N TRP A 39 0.67 -23.52 -8.62
CA TRP A 39 1.95 -23.15 -9.22
C TRP A 39 1.69 -22.80 -10.68
N LEU A 40 2.08 -21.60 -11.09
CA LEU A 40 1.83 -21.10 -12.44
C LEU A 40 3.13 -20.88 -13.21
N SER A 41 3.17 -21.28 -14.47
CA SER A 41 4.26 -20.92 -15.38
C SER A 41 4.18 -19.43 -15.75
N PRO A 42 5.30 -18.82 -16.20
CA PRO A 42 5.28 -17.45 -16.72
C PRO A 42 4.25 -17.22 -17.83
N TYR A 43 4.00 -18.23 -18.67
CA TYR A 43 3.00 -18.18 -19.72
C TYR A 43 1.57 -18.12 -19.15
N GLU A 44 1.26 -18.99 -18.18
CA GLU A 44 -0.03 -19.00 -17.51
C GLU A 44 -0.31 -17.68 -16.77
N ILE A 45 0.71 -17.13 -16.09
CA ILE A 45 0.61 -15.83 -15.42
C ILE A 45 0.36 -14.74 -16.45
N ALA A 46 1.19 -14.63 -17.50
CA ALA A 46 1.06 -13.62 -18.55
C ALA A 46 -0.33 -13.63 -19.21
N ARG A 47 -0.87 -14.82 -19.51
CA ARG A 47 -2.20 -15.00 -20.08
C ARG A 47 -3.32 -14.57 -19.11
N SER A 48 -3.08 -14.71 -17.81
CA SER A 48 -4.05 -14.41 -16.76
C SER A 48 -3.97 -12.97 -16.23
N LEU A 49 -2.99 -12.17 -16.68
CA LEU A 49 -2.88 -10.76 -16.30
C LEU A 49 -4.14 -9.96 -16.74
N PRO A 50 -4.53 -8.92 -15.98
CA PRO A 50 -5.63 -8.03 -16.34
C PRO A 50 -5.39 -7.25 -17.64
N ALA A 51 -4.18 -6.72 -17.84
CA ALA A 51 -3.84 -5.84 -18.96
C ALA A 51 -3.57 -6.56 -20.30
N LYS A 52 -3.75 -7.89 -20.36
CA LYS A 52 -3.56 -8.77 -21.54
C LYS A 52 -2.40 -8.32 -22.46
N PRO A 53 -1.15 -8.67 -22.14
CA PRO A 53 0.01 -8.16 -22.87
C PRO A 53 -0.02 -8.60 -24.35
N THR A 54 0.26 -7.65 -25.24
CA THR A 54 0.39 -7.89 -26.70
C THR A 54 1.83 -8.23 -27.12
N ASN A 55 2.81 -8.05 -26.23
CA ASN A 55 4.21 -8.37 -26.48
C ASN A 55 4.41 -9.89 -26.55
N PRO A 56 4.89 -10.47 -27.68
CA PRO A 56 5.13 -11.90 -27.79
C PRO A 56 6.18 -12.43 -26.80
N GLU A 57 7.09 -11.58 -26.32
CA GLU A 57 8.11 -11.94 -25.33
C GLU A 57 7.64 -11.75 -23.87
N ALA A 58 6.39 -11.37 -23.64
CA ALA A 58 5.88 -11.03 -22.31
C ALA A 58 6.14 -12.12 -21.26
N ALA A 59 5.90 -13.39 -21.61
CA ALA A 59 6.14 -14.51 -20.70
C ALA A 59 7.63 -14.66 -20.34
N VAL A 60 8.54 -14.46 -21.29
CA VAL A 60 9.99 -14.55 -21.09
C VAL A 60 10.51 -13.40 -20.22
N LEU A 61 10.05 -12.17 -20.47
CA LEU A 61 10.39 -11.01 -19.66
C LEU A 61 9.81 -11.12 -18.26
N LEU A 62 8.58 -11.63 -18.13
CA LEU A 62 7.93 -11.87 -16.86
C LEU A 62 8.69 -12.91 -16.04
N ASP A 63 9.19 -13.99 -16.64
CA ASP A 63 10.04 -14.97 -15.94
C ASP A 63 11.27 -14.33 -15.28
N ARG A 64 11.88 -13.32 -15.91
CA ARG A 64 13.02 -12.57 -15.33
C ARG A 64 12.60 -11.74 -14.12
N ILE A 65 11.44 -11.08 -14.20
CA ILE A 65 10.84 -10.34 -13.08
C ILE A 65 10.55 -11.29 -11.92
N LEU A 66 9.85 -12.39 -12.18
CA LEU A 66 9.46 -13.37 -11.17
C LEU A 66 10.69 -13.95 -10.46
N ARG A 67 11.78 -14.21 -11.20
CA ARG A 67 13.02 -14.72 -10.62
C ARG A 67 13.70 -13.74 -9.64
N LEU A 68 13.65 -12.44 -9.91
CA LEU A 68 14.13 -11.44 -8.94
C LEU A 68 13.24 -11.37 -7.69
N LEU A 69 11.93 -11.52 -7.86
CA LEU A 69 10.99 -11.59 -6.73
C LEU A 69 11.23 -12.83 -5.87
N VAL A 70 11.63 -13.95 -6.48
CA VAL A 70 12.04 -15.16 -5.75
C VAL A 70 13.30 -14.92 -4.92
N SER A 71 14.30 -14.20 -5.44
CA SER A 71 15.52 -13.92 -4.68
C SER A 71 15.29 -13.02 -3.46
N HIS A 72 14.14 -12.35 -3.39
CA HIS A 72 13.71 -11.51 -2.27
C HIS A 72 12.58 -12.14 -1.45
N SER A 73 12.33 -13.44 -1.63
CA SER A 73 11.29 -14.20 -0.89
C SER A 73 9.88 -13.62 -1.00
N ILE A 74 9.59 -12.88 -2.07
CA ILE A 74 8.22 -12.45 -2.40
C ILE A 74 7.47 -13.62 -3.03
N LEU A 75 8.14 -14.37 -3.90
CA LEU A 75 7.63 -15.57 -4.55
C LEU A 75 8.55 -16.74 -4.25
N LYS A 76 8.07 -17.95 -4.54
CA LYS A 76 8.90 -19.16 -4.63
C LYS A 76 8.78 -19.80 -5.99
N CYS A 77 9.80 -20.55 -6.38
CA CYS A 77 9.90 -21.18 -7.69
C CYS A 77 10.37 -22.63 -7.56
N ARG A 78 9.88 -23.49 -8.45
CA ARG A 78 10.41 -24.85 -8.66
C ARG A 78 10.46 -25.16 -10.16
N MET A 79 11.30 -26.12 -10.52
CA MET A 79 11.35 -26.68 -11.87
C MET A 79 10.35 -27.83 -11.99
N ILE A 80 9.62 -27.88 -13.10
CA ILE A 80 8.78 -29.02 -13.48
C ILE A 80 9.12 -29.44 -14.91
N VAL A 81 8.82 -30.70 -15.25
CA VAL A 81 8.94 -31.23 -16.60
C VAL A 81 7.59 -31.06 -17.28
N SER A 82 7.50 -30.20 -18.30
CA SER A 82 6.27 -30.07 -19.09
C SER A 82 6.06 -31.38 -19.86
N LYS A 83 4.87 -32.00 -19.75
CA LYS A 83 4.59 -33.22 -20.51
C LYS A 83 4.01 -32.84 -21.86
N GLU A 84 4.84 -32.78 -22.89
CA GLU A 84 4.39 -32.77 -24.28
C GLU A 84 4.51 -34.18 -24.88
N ASN A 85 3.36 -34.80 -25.16
CA ASN A 85 3.24 -35.95 -26.06
C ASN A 85 4.19 -37.15 -25.85
N GLY A 86 4.57 -37.46 -24.60
CA GLY A 86 5.33 -38.67 -24.27
C GLY A 86 6.82 -38.64 -24.65
N GLN A 87 7.36 -37.48 -25.04
CA GLN A 87 8.80 -37.25 -25.20
C GLN A 87 9.36 -36.53 -23.97
N THR A 88 10.69 -36.57 -23.79
CA THR A 88 11.41 -35.87 -22.71
C THR A 88 10.99 -34.40 -22.68
N GLY A 89 10.23 -34.04 -21.66
CA GLY A 89 9.64 -32.71 -21.52
C GLY A 89 10.66 -31.60 -21.36
N THR A 90 10.28 -30.39 -21.78
CA THR A 90 11.08 -29.20 -21.50
C THR A 90 10.99 -28.85 -20.02
N MET A 91 12.14 -28.49 -19.42
CA MET A 91 12.17 -28.03 -18.04
C MET A 91 11.64 -26.59 -17.98
N GLU A 92 10.54 -26.38 -17.25
CA GLU A 92 9.94 -25.07 -17.06
C GLU A 92 9.91 -24.66 -15.59
N ARG A 93 10.01 -23.34 -15.34
CA ARG A 93 9.85 -22.74 -14.02
C ARG A 93 8.38 -22.50 -13.75
N VAL A 94 7.93 -22.83 -12.55
CA VAL A 94 6.61 -22.44 -12.04
C VAL A 94 6.73 -21.73 -10.71
N TYR A 95 5.81 -20.81 -10.47
CA TYR A 95 5.87 -19.85 -9.38
C TYR A 95 4.63 -19.91 -8.50
N ALA A 96 4.82 -19.68 -7.21
CA ALA A 96 3.76 -19.54 -6.23
C ALA A 96 4.04 -18.34 -5.30
N THR A 97 3.00 -17.82 -4.66
CA THR A 97 3.13 -16.75 -3.66
C THR A 97 3.80 -17.27 -2.39
N GLU A 98 4.52 -16.38 -1.70
CA GLU A 98 4.96 -16.60 -0.31
C GLU A 98 4.05 -15.84 0.66
N PRO A 99 4.07 -16.18 1.98
CA PRO A 99 3.18 -15.57 2.96
C PRO A 99 3.22 -14.03 3.01
N VAL A 100 4.32 -13.40 2.61
CA VAL A 100 4.45 -11.94 2.55
C VAL A 100 3.49 -11.30 1.53
N CYS A 101 3.14 -12.01 0.46
CA CYS A 101 2.22 -11.53 -0.57
C CYS A 101 0.85 -11.14 -0.02
N LYS A 102 0.39 -11.74 1.09
CA LYS A 102 -0.91 -11.40 1.70
C LYS A 102 -1.02 -9.91 2.04
N TYR A 103 0.09 -9.27 2.43
CA TYR A 103 0.13 -7.84 2.76
C TYR A 103 0.11 -6.95 1.51
N PHE A 104 0.26 -7.53 0.33
CA PHE A 104 0.20 -6.86 -0.97
C PHE A 104 -1.01 -7.28 -1.80
N LEU A 105 -1.92 -8.05 -1.20
CA LEU A 105 -3.24 -8.34 -1.75
C LEU A 105 -4.24 -7.43 -1.04
N LYS A 106 -5.33 -7.09 -1.74
CA LYS A 106 -6.50 -6.51 -1.07
C LYS A 106 -7.30 -7.66 -0.49
N ASP A 107 -7.38 -7.76 0.83
CA ASP A 107 -8.30 -8.70 1.44
C ASP A 107 -9.75 -8.23 1.24
N SER A 108 -10.66 -9.18 1.08
CA SER A 108 -12.10 -8.94 0.94
C SER A 108 -12.76 -8.41 2.22
N ASP A 109 -12.09 -8.48 3.37
CA ASP A 109 -12.59 -8.03 4.67
C ASP A 109 -12.20 -6.57 5.00
N GLY A 110 -11.59 -5.86 4.03
CA GLY A 110 -11.12 -4.50 4.23
C GLY A 110 -10.00 -4.39 5.28
N SER A 111 -9.16 -5.41 5.46
CA SER A 111 -7.99 -5.37 6.35
C SER A 111 -6.96 -4.30 5.97
N GLY A 112 -6.98 -3.80 4.73
CA GLY A 112 -6.00 -2.86 4.20
C GLY A 112 -4.88 -3.57 3.44
N SER A 113 -3.93 -2.81 2.90
CA SER A 113 -2.81 -3.33 2.12
C SER A 113 -1.60 -2.41 2.22
N LEU A 114 -0.40 -2.95 2.04
CA LEU A 114 0.83 -2.15 1.92
C LEU A 114 1.07 -1.66 0.49
N VAL A 115 0.25 -2.06 -0.48
CA VAL A 115 0.42 -1.65 -1.88
C VAL A 115 0.38 -0.14 -2.01
N SER A 116 -0.63 0.55 -1.47
CA SER A 116 -0.74 2.00 -1.66
C SER A 116 0.43 2.77 -1.04
N LEU A 117 0.92 2.35 0.13
CA LEU A 117 2.10 2.94 0.75
C LEU A 117 3.37 2.70 -0.06
N PHE A 118 3.54 1.47 -0.55
CA PHE A 118 4.67 1.13 -1.41
C PHE A 118 4.65 1.97 -2.71
N MET A 119 3.50 2.07 -3.37
CA MET A 119 3.34 2.88 -4.59
C MET A 119 3.61 4.37 -4.34
N LEU A 120 3.22 4.92 -3.18
CA LEU A 120 3.54 6.30 -2.81
C LEU A 120 5.06 6.51 -2.72
N PHE A 121 5.77 5.66 -2.00
CA PHE A 121 7.23 5.78 -1.86
C PHE A 121 7.99 5.55 -3.17
N GLN A 122 7.41 4.79 -4.10
CA GLN A 122 7.96 4.60 -5.43
C GLN A 122 7.39 5.55 -6.50
N SER A 123 6.68 6.61 -6.09
CA SER A 123 6.16 7.63 -6.99
C SER A 123 7.27 8.57 -7.47
N GLU A 124 7.10 9.17 -8.64
CA GLU A 124 8.02 10.17 -9.18
C GLU A 124 8.23 11.33 -8.19
N VAL A 125 7.17 11.75 -7.50
CA VAL A 125 7.20 12.81 -6.49
C VAL A 125 8.20 12.49 -5.38
N PHE A 126 8.12 11.30 -4.78
CA PHE A 126 9.04 10.88 -3.73
C PHE A 126 10.44 10.54 -4.26
N PHE A 127 10.56 9.96 -5.46
CA PHE A 127 11.85 9.71 -6.09
C PHE A 127 12.65 11.00 -6.31
N LYS A 128 11.99 12.07 -6.77
CA LYS A 128 12.61 13.38 -6.96
C LYS A 128 13.09 13.99 -5.65
N THR A 129 12.40 13.73 -4.53
CA THR A 129 12.83 14.20 -3.20
C THR A 129 14.18 13.61 -2.79
N TRP A 130 14.43 12.32 -3.08
CA TRP A 130 15.69 11.65 -2.69
C TRP A 130 16.94 12.27 -3.31
N THR A 131 16.84 12.90 -4.48
CA THR A 131 17.99 13.56 -5.14
C THR A 131 18.49 14.80 -4.39
N ASN A 132 17.67 15.33 -3.47
CA ASN A 132 17.94 16.51 -2.66
C ASN A 132 18.34 16.17 -1.21
N LEU A 133 18.44 14.88 -0.85
CA LEU A 133 18.73 14.46 0.53
C LEU A 133 20.07 15.01 1.04
N LYS A 134 21.08 15.11 0.17
CA LYS A 134 22.40 15.65 0.55
C LYS A 134 22.30 17.12 1.02
N ASP A 135 21.40 17.90 0.42
CA ASP A 135 21.26 19.33 0.69
C ASP A 135 20.58 19.58 2.04
N VAL A 136 19.87 18.59 2.57
CA VAL A 136 19.37 18.62 3.96
C VAL A 136 20.52 18.75 4.95
N ILE A 137 21.64 18.07 4.68
CA ILE A 137 22.82 18.09 5.55
C ILE A 137 23.69 19.31 5.25
N VAL A 138 23.92 19.59 3.96
CA VAL A 138 24.84 20.66 3.54
C VAL A 138 24.25 22.05 3.79
N GLU A 139 22.95 22.22 3.52
CA GLU A 139 22.30 23.53 3.51
C GLU A 139 21.17 23.65 4.56
N GLY A 140 20.79 22.57 5.23
CA GLY A 140 19.68 22.57 6.20
C GLY A 140 18.30 22.74 5.55
N ARG A 141 18.21 22.60 4.22
CA ARG A 141 16.95 22.75 3.48
C ARG A 141 16.09 21.49 3.58
N ASP A 142 14.77 21.66 3.52
CA ASP A 142 13.84 20.54 3.38
C ASP A 142 13.95 19.93 1.97
N ALA A 143 14.26 18.63 1.88
CA ALA A 143 14.46 17.95 0.61
C ALA A 143 13.24 17.99 -0.31
N PHE A 144 12.04 17.93 0.26
CA PHE A 144 10.81 17.98 -0.53
C PHE A 144 10.63 19.37 -1.15
N SER A 145 10.82 20.42 -0.34
CA SER A 145 10.77 21.81 -0.78
C SER A 145 11.84 22.12 -1.84
N SER A 146 13.06 21.59 -1.68
CA SER A 146 14.11 21.71 -2.72
C SER A 146 13.72 21.02 -4.03
N ALA A 147 13.05 19.88 -3.97
CA ALA A 147 12.63 19.13 -5.15
C ALA A 147 11.42 19.76 -5.87
N HIS A 148 10.47 20.34 -5.13
CA HIS A 148 9.13 20.69 -5.64
C HIS A 148 8.76 22.17 -5.48
N GLY A 149 9.61 22.97 -4.84
CA GLY A 149 9.41 24.41 -4.66
C GLY A 149 8.39 24.80 -3.58
N MET A 150 7.81 23.83 -2.88
CA MET A 150 6.82 24.02 -1.81
C MET A 150 6.88 22.84 -0.82
N LYS A 151 6.33 23.01 0.37
CA LYS A 151 6.31 21.95 1.40
C LYS A 151 5.37 20.81 0.99
N LEU A 152 5.59 19.62 1.55
CA LEU A 152 4.79 18.43 1.25
C LEU A 152 3.28 18.66 1.38
N PHE A 153 2.81 19.23 2.48
CA PHE A 153 1.37 19.46 2.68
C PHE A 153 0.80 20.55 1.77
N GLU A 154 1.61 21.52 1.35
CA GLU A 154 1.22 22.51 0.33
C GLU A 154 1.07 21.83 -1.03
N TYR A 155 2.00 20.93 -1.38
CA TYR A 155 1.95 20.13 -2.60
C TYR A 155 0.76 19.17 -2.63
N ILE A 156 0.48 18.47 -1.51
CA ILE A 156 -0.71 17.63 -1.36
C ILE A 156 -1.98 18.44 -1.59
N ASN A 157 -2.07 19.65 -1.04
CA ASN A 157 -3.23 20.52 -1.24
C ASN A 157 -3.33 21.04 -2.69
N PHE A 158 -2.21 21.26 -3.36
CA PHE A 158 -2.15 21.73 -4.73
C PHE A 158 -2.53 20.64 -5.75
N ASP A 159 -2.07 19.40 -5.56
CA ASP A 159 -2.33 18.27 -6.46
C ASP A 159 -3.34 17.29 -5.84
N GLY A 160 -4.61 17.45 -6.23
CA GLY A 160 -5.70 16.59 -5.77
C GLY A 160 -5.61 15.12 -6.20
N GLN A 161 -4.82 14.77 -7.23
CA GLN A 161 -4.56 13.36 -7.56
C GLN A 161 -3.52 12.78 -6.61
N PHE A 162 -2.44 13.52 -6.35
CA PHE A 162 -1.45 13.12 -5.36
C PHE A 162 -2.06 13.02 -3.96
N ALA A 163 -2.96 13.93 -3.57
CA ALA A 163 -3.68 13.86 -2.31
C ALA A 163 -4.41 12.52 -2.13
N LYS A 164 -5.16 12.07 -3.14
CA LYS A 164 -5.86 10.77 -3.08
C LYS A 164 -4.90 9.59 -2.92
N VAL A 165 -3.74 9.64 -3.58
CA VAL A 165 -2.72 8.59 -3.46
C VAL A 165 -2.13 8.61 -2.05
N PHE A 166 -1.83 9.79 -1.51
CA PHE A 166 -1.29 10.00 -0.17
C PHE A 166 -2.27 9.54 0.91
N ASP A 167 -3.53 9.98 0.86
CA ASP A 167 -4.58 9.63 1.83
C ASP A 167 -4.77 8.12 1.90
N ARG A 168 -4.80 7.46 0.74
CA ARG A 168 -4.95 6.00 0.66
C ARG A 168 -3.72 5.28 1.21
N ALA A 169 -2.53 5.78 0.90
CA ALA A 169 -1.26 5.27 1.41
C ALA A 169 -1.14 5.39 2.93
N MET A 170 -1.77 6.39 3.55
CA MET A 170 -1.82 6.52 5.01
C MET A 170 -2.94 5.69 5.65
N SER A 171 -4.12 5.60 4.99
CA SER A 171 -5.29 4.90 5.52
C SER A 171 -5.15 3.38 5.53
N GLU A 172 -4.67 2.77 4.43
CA GLU A 172 -4.64 1.31 4.28
C GLU A 172 -3.71 0.61 5.32
N PRO A 173 -2.45 1.04 5.53
CA PRO A 173 -1.60 0.45 6.56
C PRO A 173 -2.08 0.76 7.99
N SER A 174 -2.62 1.96 8.23
CA SER A 174 -3.17 2.33 9.54
C SER A 174 -4.34 1.43 9.94
N THR A 175 -5.19 1.07 8.98
CA THR A 175 -6.28 0.10 9.17
C THR A 175 -5.74 -1.27 9.62
N MET A 176 -4.70 -1.78 8.94
CA MET A 176 -4.09 -3.07 9.27
C MET A 176 -3.53 -3.08 10.70
N ILE A 177 -2.79 -2.02 11.06
CA ILE A 177 -2.16 -1.88 12.37
C ILE A 177 -3.23 -1.74 13.44
N LEU A 178 -4.20 -0.85 13.24
CA LEU A 178 -5.21 -0.57 14.26
C LEU A 178 -6.11 -1.77 14.54
N LYS A 179 -6.48 -2.57 13.54
CA LYS A 179 -7.21 -3.83 13.78
C LYS A 179 -6.45 -4.73 14.78
N LYS A 180 -5.12 -4.84 14.65
CA LYS A 180 -4.27 -5.59 15.58
C LYS A 180 -4.10 -4.92 16.93
N VAL A 181 -3.97 -3.60 16.97
CA VAL A 181 -3.94 -2.85 18.23
C VAL A 181 -5.23 -3.08 19.01
N LEU A 182 -6.38 -2.99 18.36
CA LEU A 182 -7.67 -3.19 18.99
C LEU A 182 -7.83 -4.61 19.57
N ASP A 183 -7.20 -5.63 19.01
CA ASP A 183 -7.25 -7.00 19.55
C ASP A 183 -6.64 -7.11 20.96
N VAL A 184 -5.64 -6.30 21.28
CA VAL A 184 -4.83 -6.43 22.51
C VAL A 184 -4.91 -5.22 23.43
N TYR A 185 -5.09 -4.02 22.89
CA TYR A 185 -5.09 -2.78 23.64
C TYR A 185 -6.47 -2.49 24.24
N ARG A 186 -6.49 -2.37 25.57
CA ARG A 186 -7.71 -2.15 26.37
C ARG A 186 -7.87 -0.72 26.88
N GLY A 187 -6.92 0.17 26.61
CA GLY A 187 -6.96 1.55 27.11
C GLY A 187 -8.04 2.45 26.49
N PHE A 188 -8.94 1.89 25.66
CA PHE A 188 -10.13 2.57 25.17
C PHE A 188 -11.39 2.22 25.96
N GLU A 189 -11.37 1.21 26.85
CA GLU A 189 -12.57 0.68 27.52
C GLU A 189 -13.28 1.69 28.42
N ASP A 190 -12.54 2.60 29.06
CA ASP A 190 -13.07 3.63 29.97
C ASP A 190 -13.05 5.04 29.35
N VAL A 191 -12.82 5.15 28.04
CA VAL A 191 -12.76 6.44 27.34
C VAL A 191 -14.17 6.89 26.97
N ASN A 192 -14.53 8.12 27.34
CA ASN A 192 -15.83 8.69 26.94
C ASN A 192 -15.75 9.53 25.66
N THR A 193 -14.65 10.25 25.48
CA THR A 193 -14.39 11.10 24.32
C THR A 193 -12.99 10.85 23.83
N LEU A 194 -12.86 10.54 22.53
CA LEU A 194 -11.58 10.31 21.87
C LEU A 194 -11.39 11.34 20.76
N VAL A 195 -10.25 12.04 20.78
CA VAL A 195 -9.85 12.98 19.74
C VAL A 195 -8.70 12.38 18.95
N ASP A 196 -8.88 12.18 17.65
CA ASP A 196 -7.86 11.74 16.71
C ASP A 196 -7.26 12.96 16.00
N VAL A 197 -6.09 13.40 16.45
CA VAL A 197 -5.39 14.60 15.95
C VAL A 197 -4.50 14.21 14.77
N GLY A 198 -4.77 14.80 13.60
CA GLY A 198 -4.17 14.35 12.34
C GLY A 198 -4.80 13.04 11.84
N GLY A 199 -6.05 12.76 12.20
CA GLY A 199 -6.73 11.50 11.88
C GLY A 199 -7.12 11.32 10.42
N GLY A 200 -6.81 12.30 9.56
CA GLY A 200 -6.98 12.26 8.12
C GLY A 200 -8.44 12.03 7.73
N SER A 201 -8.67 10.96 6.97
CA SER A 201 -10.01 10.51 6.56
C SER A 201 -10.89 9.99 7.71
N GLY A 202 -10.38 9.93 8.94
CA GLY A 202 -11.10 9.42 10.11
C GLY A 202 -11.26 7.89 10.14
N THR A 203 -10.53 7.16 9.28
CA THR A 203 -10.60 5.69 9.20
C THR A 203 -10.24 5.04 10.53
N THR A 204 -9.17 5.50 11.16
CA THR A 204 -8.69 5.04 12.47
C THR A 204 -9.76 5.23 13.52
N LEU A 205 -10.22 6.47 13.71
CA LEU A 205 -11.26 6.77 14.68
C LEU A 205 -12.55 5.96 14.46
N GLY A 206 -12.98 5.80 13.21
CA GLY A 206 -14.14 5.00 12.86
C GLY A 206 -14.03 3.53 13.28
N LEU A 207 -12.84 2.93 13.19
CA LEU A 207 -12.60 1.56 13.68
C LEU A 207 -12.66 1.49 15.21
N VAL A 208 -12.14 2.50 15.92
CA VAL A 208 -12.20 2.56 17.38
C VAL A 208 -13.66 2.69 17.84
N THR A 209 -14.41 3.65 17.30
CA THR A 209 -15.81 3.88 17.69
C THR A 209 -16.73 2.72 17.28
N SER A 210 -16.42 2.02 16.19
CA SER A 210 -17.14 0.79 15.82
C SER A 210 -16.95 -0.33 16.84
N LYS A 211 -15.76 -0.44 17.45
CA LYS A 211 -15.49 -1.45 18.50
C LYS A 211 -15.99 -1.01 19.88
N TYR A 212 -15.94 0.29 20.17
CA TYR A 212 -16.34 0.89 21.45
C TYR A 212 -17.44 1.93 21.21
N PRO A 213 -18.71 1.51 21.02
CA PRO A 213 -19.79 2.42 20.62
C PRO A 213 -20.14 3.51 21.64
N HIS A 214 -19.64 3.40 22.88
CA HIS A 214 -19.83 4.41 23.91
C HIS A 214 -18.91 5.63 23.72
N ILE A 215 -17.83 5.50 22.95
CA ILE A 215 -16.87 6.58 22.70
C ILE A 215 -17.48 7.62 21.75
N LYS A 216 -17.46 8.88 22.19
CA LYS A 216 -17.72 10.04 21.33
C LYS A 216 -16.42 10.40 20.59
N GLY A 217 -16.37 10.13 19.29
CA GLY A 217 -15.19 10.39 18.47
C GLY A 217 -15.15 11.82 17.92
N VAL A 218 -13.98 12.44 17.93
CA VAL A 218 -13.68 13.73 17.29
C VAL A 218 -12.47 13.54 16.37
N ASN A 219 -12.67 13.60 15.06
CA ASN A 219 -11.57 13.61 14.09
C ASN A 219 -11.15 15.07 13.87
N PHE A 220 -9.87 15.37 14.09
CA PHE A 220 -9.31 16.70 13.96
C PHE A 220 -8.22 16.70 12.89
N ASP A 221 -8.41 17.48 11.82
CA ASP A 221 -7.45 17.59 10.71
C ASP A 221 -7.59 18.93 9.98
N LEU A 222 -6.77 19.17 8.96
CA LEU A 222 -6.86 20.33 8.11
C LEU A 222 -8.21 20.38 7.36
N PRO A 223 -8.79 21.57 7.11
CA PRO A 223 -10.13 21.69 6.52
C PRO A 223 -10.28 20.97 5.17
N GLN A 224 -9.26 21.05 4.32
CA GLN A 224 -9.25 20.39 3.01
C GLN A 224 -9.23 18.86 3.12
N VAL A 225 -8.60 18.30 4.15
CA VAL A 225 -8.54 16.84 4.38
C VAL A 225 -9.92 16.35 4.81
N LEU A 226 -10.58 17.07 5.70
CA LEU A 226 -11.92 16.72 6.17
C LEU A 226 -13.01 16.85 5.10
N THR A 227 -12.86 17.81 4.16
CA THR A 227 -13.76 17.94 3.00
C THR A 227 -13.75 16.67 2.14
N ASN A 228 -12.60 16.02 2.01
CA ASN A 228 -12.44 14.80 1.21
C ASN A 228 -12.69 13.51 2.00
N ALA A 229 -12.85 13.61 3.33
CA ALA A 229 -13.07 12.46 4.18
C ALA A 229 -14.47 11.85 3.93
N PRO A 230 -14.58 10.51 3.76
CA PRO A 230 -15.86 9.86 3.53
C PRO A 230 -16.85 10.18 4.65
N PHE A 231 -18.12 10.30 4.29
CA PHE A 231 -19.20 10.41 5.27
C PHE A 231 -19.39 9.05 5.94
N TYR A 232 -19.13 8.98 7.24
CA TYR A 232 -19.54 7.82 8.02
C TYR A 232 -21.00 8.05 8.42
N PRO A 233 -21.88 7.04 8.38
CA PRO A 233 -23.29 7.19 8.76
C PRO A 233 -23.46 7.74 10.19
N GLU A 234 -22.47 7.47 11.04
CA GLU A 234 -22.36 7.97 12.41
C GLU A 234 -21.63 9.31 12.50
N SER A 235 -21.23 9.93 11.38
CA SER A 235 -20.54 11.23 11.41
C SER A 235 -21.50 12.39 11.18
N LYS A 236 -21.36 13.45 11.99
CA LYS A 236 -22.07 14.72 11.79
C LYS A 236 -21.05 15.82 11.58
N GLN A 237 -21.24 16.59 10.52
CA GLN A 237 -20.62 17.89 10.33
C GLN A 237 -21.73 18.91 10.54
N THR A 238 -21.68 19.62 11.66
CA THR A 238 -22.67 20.65 12.01
C THR A 238 -22.09 22.01 11.66
N ASP A 239 -22.93 22.94 11.21
CA ASP A 239 -22.51 24.30 10.81
C ASP A 239 -21.82 25.08 11.94
N ASP A 240 -22.03 24.68 13.20
CA ASP A 240 -21.43 25.28 14.40
C ASP A 240 -20.01 24.77 14.74
N LEU A 241 -19.48 23.77 14.03
CA LEU A 241 -18.14 23.23 14.30
C LEU A 241 -17.07 23.94 13.46
N PRO A 242 -15.85 24.16 14.00
CA PRO A 242 -14.73 24.63 13.20
C PRO A 242 -14.50 23.69 12.01
N SER A 243 -14.13 24.25 10.85
CA SER A 243 -13.87 23.48 9.62
C SER A 243 -12.77 22.41 9.75
N MET A 244 -12.03 22.42 10.86
CA MET A 244 -11.00 21.44 11.25
C MET A 244 -11.53 20.26 12.08
N VAL A 245 -12.85 20.12 12.26
CA VAL A 245 -13.45 19.09 13.13
C VAL A 245 -14.52 18.28 12.41
N LYS A 246 -14.51 16.95 12.58
CA LYS A 246 -15.59 16.04 12.20
C LYS A 246 -15.96 15.13 13.36
N LEU A 247 -17.22 15.11 13.78
CA LEU A 247 -17.69 14.29 14.91
C LEU A 247 -18.13 12.90 14.43
N PHE A 248 -17.92 11.90 15.29
CA PHE A 248 -18.42 10.54 15.16
C PHE A 248 -19.32 10.24 16.39
N ARG A 249 -20.63 10.07 16.14
CA ARG A 249 -21.69 9.67 17.08
C ARG A 249 -22.68 8.71 16.43
N ARG A 250 -23.04 7.65 17.15
CA ARG A 250 -24.35 7.02 16.96
C ARG A 250 -25.41 7.86 17.66
N ASP A 251 -26.54 8.11 17.01
CA ASP A 251 -27.61 8.98 17.52
C ASP A 251 -28.02 8.60 18.95
N ASP A 252 -27.77 9.51 19.89
CA ASP A 252 -28.36 9.48 21.22
C ASP A 252 -29.52 10.50 21.19
N PRO A 253 -30.79 10.07 21.33
CA PRO A 253 -31.96 10.94 21.18
C PRO A 253 -32.19 11.90 22.36
N TYR A 254 -31.26 12.00 23.33
CA TYR A 254 -31.43 12.79 24.55
C TYR A 254 -30.40 13.93 24.74
N LEU A 255 -29.90 14.52 23.64
CA LEU A 255 -29.22 15.82 23.66
C LEU A 255 -29.89 16.79 22.68
#